data_AF-A0A5K0Z0M7-F1
#
_entry.id   AF-A0A5K0Z0M7-F1
#
_cell.length_a   1.000
_cell.length_b   1.000
_cell.length_c   1.000
_cell.angle_alpha   90.00
_cell.angle_beta   90.00
_cell.angle_gamma   90.00
#
_symmetry.space_group_name_H-M   'P 1'
#
loop_
_entity.id
_entity.type
_entity.pdbx_description
1 polymer ?
#
loop_
_entity_poly.entity_id
_entity_poly.type
_entity_poly.pdbx_seq_one_letter_code
_entity_poly.pdbx_strand_id
1 'polypeptide(L)' 'RIDMIEGLEAEANLNIPKDLTSEAANRYLVDACEKFGVKCPPPQTTARLLDK' A
#
# COMPACT_ATOMS: atom_id res chain seq x y z
N ARG A 1 2.73 -7.86 -18.25
CA ARG A 1 2.50 -8.01 -16.79
C ARG A 1 2.58 -6.60 -16.26
N ILE A 2 1.46 -5.99 -15.89
CA ILE A 2 1.47 -4.66 -15.29
C ILE A 2 1.84 -4.90 -13.83
N ASP A 3 2.95 -4.31 -13.38
CA ASP A 3 3.27 -4.26 -11.96
C ASP A 3 2.15 -3.43 -11.30
N MET A 4 1.24 -4.10 -10.59
CA MET A 4 0.12 -3.45 -9.91
C MET A 4 0.60 -2.34 -8.96
N ILE A 5 1.85 -2.46 -8.49
CA ILE A 5 2.54 -1.47 -7.66
C ILE A 5 2.83 -0.21 -8.48
N GLU A 6 3.44 -0.31 -9.67
CA GLU A 6 3.75 0.86 -10.51
C GLU A 6 2.48 1.65 -10.89
N GLY A 7 1.37 0.94 -11.13
CA GLY A 7 0.08 1.58 -11.38
C GLY A 7 -0.39 2.42 -10.19
N LEU A 8 -0.33 1.86 -8.98
CA LEU A 8 -0.73 2.54 -7.75
C LEU A 8 0.22 3.71 -7.41
N GLU A 9 1.53 3.55 -7.66
CA GLU A 9 2.52 4.61 -7.52
C GLU A 9 2.24 5.78 -8.47
N ALA A 10 1.88 5.51 -9.73
CA ALA A 10 1.55 6.53 -10.71
C ALA A 10 0.21 7.25 -10.41
N GLU A 11 -0.81 6.52 -10.00
CA GLU A 11 -2.14 7.07 -9.72
C GLU A 11 -2.17 7.87 -8.41
N ALA A 12 -1.51 7.36 -7.37
CA ALA A 12 -1.53 7.96 -6.03
C ALA A 12 -0.25 8.76 -5.70
N ASN A 13 0.71 8.85 -6.63
CA ASN A 13 2.05 9.43 -6.37
C ASN A 13 2.72 8.82 -5.12
N LEU A 14 2.47 7.52 -4.91
CA LEU A 14 3.07 6.76 -3.83
C LEU A 14 4.42 6.22 -4.26
N ASN A 15 5.30 5.99 -3.28
CA ASN A 15 6.61 5.38 -3.51
C ASN A 15 6.66 4.09 -2.70
N ILE A 16 6.11 3.03 -3.28
CA ILE A 16 5.85 1.79 -2.58
C ILE A 16 7.17 1.00 -2.54
N PRO A 17 7.69 0.70 -1.34
CA PRO A 17 8.92 -0.06 -1.24
C PRO A 17 8.74 -1.47 -1.83
N LYS A 18 9.74 -1.91 -2.62
CA LYS A 18 9.76 -3.24 -3.25
C LYS A 18 9.61 -4.38 -2.24
N ASP A 19 10.08 -4.18 -1.00
CA ASP A 19 9.96 -5.16 0.08
C ASP A 19 8.64 -5.00 0.85
N LEU A 20 7.54 -5.42 0.23
CA LEU A 20 6.20 -5.39 0.83
C LEU A 20 6.03 -6.30 2.07
N THR A 21 7.01 -7.16 2.34
CA THR A 21 7.06 -8.03 3.50
C THR A 21 7.65 -7.36 4.73
N SER A 22 8.40 -6.27 4.54
CA SER A 22 9.01 -5.53 5.64
C SER A 22 7.98 -4.74 6.45
N GLU A 23 8.23 -4.62 7.75
CA GLU A 23 7.41 -3.80 8.65
C GLU A 23 7.33 -2.33 8.21
N ALA A 24 8.42 -1.81 7.65
CA ALA A 24 8.47 -0.44 7.13
C ALA A 24 7.48 -0.23 5.96
N ALA A 25 7.37 -1.20 5.05
CA ALA A 25 6.43 -1.15 3.93
C ALA A 25 4.99 -1.20 4.41
N ASN A 26 4.70 -2.03 5.42
CA ASN A 26 3.38 -2.09 6.03
C ASN A 26 2.97 -0.74 6.63
N ARG A 27 3.82 -0.15 7.46
CA ARG A 27 3.56 1.17 8.06
C ARG A 27 3.36 2.26 7.00
N TYR A 28 4.15 2.23 5.93
CA TYR A 28 4.00 3.18 4.81
C TYR A 28 2.64 3.04 4.12
N LEU A 29 2.22 1.81 3.81
CA LEU A 29 0.93 1.55 3.16
C LEU A 29 -0.25 1.86 4.07
N VAL A 30 -0.12 1.68 5.39
CA VAL A 30 -1.14 2.09 6.36
C VAL A 30 -1.28 3.62 6.37
N ASP A 31 -0.18 4.35 6.49
CA ASP A 31 -0.18 5.82 6.49
C ASP A 31 -0.73 6.39 5.16
N ALA A 32 -0.36 5.76 4.04
CA ALA A 32 -0.95 6.06 2.74
C ALA A 32 -2.45 5.78 2.73
N CYS A 33 -2.90 4.59 3.14
CA CYS A 33 -4.32 4.26 3.21
C CYS A 33 -5.10 5.26 4.08
N GLU A 34 -4.57 5.68 5.22
CA GLU A 34 -5.19 6.68 6.08
C GLU A 34 -5.26 8.06 5.39
N LYS A 35 -4.20 8.49 4.70
CA LYS A 35 -4.16 9.74 3.91
C LYS A 35 -5.18 9.73 2.78
N PHE A 36 -5.35 8.61 2.10
CA PHE A 36 -6.33 8.42 1.03
C PHE A 36 -7.74 8.11 1.56
N GLY A 37 -7.93 7.97 2.88
CA GLY A 37 -9.21 7.65 3.50
C GLY A 37 -9.67 6.20 3.28
N VAL A 38 -8.76 5.32 2.88
CA VAL A 38 -8.98 3.89 2.71
C VAL A 38 -9.12 3.22 4.07
N LYS A 39 -10.36 2.89 4.45
CA LYS A 39 -10.63 2.12 5.67
C LYS A 39 -10.32 0.64 5.44
N CYS A 40 -9.17 0.20 5.93
CA CYS A 40 -8.81 -1.21 5.96
C CYS A 40 -8.96 -1.77 7.39
N PRO A 41 -9.98 -2.61 7.67
CA PRO A 41 -10.15 -3.20 9.00
C PRO A 41 -9.03 -4.22 9.28
N PRO A 42 -8.67 -4.47 10.56
CA PRO A 42 -7.64 -5.43 10.92
C PRO A 42 -7.95 -6.85 10.41
N PRO A 43 -6.93 -7.68 10.09
CA PRO A 43 -5.50 -7.36 10.06
C PRO A 43 -5.12 -6.45 8.87
N GLN A 44 -4.33 -5.40 9.13
CA GLN A 44 -3.80 -4.46 8.13
C GLN A 44 -2.48 -5.00 7.56
N THR A 45 -2.56 -6.10 6.83
CA THR A 45 -1.41 -6.67 6.12
C THR A 45 -1.20 -5.93 4.79
N THR A 46 0.03 -5.79 4.34
CA THR A 46 0.38 -5.15 3.05
C THR A 46 -0.45 -5.67 1.88
N ALA A 47 -0.67 -6.99 1.79
CA ALA A 47 -1.53 -7.58 0.78
C ALA A 47 -3.00 -7.13 0.85
N ARG A 48 -3.56 -6.92 2.04
CA ARG A 48 -4.96 -6.41 2.20
C ARG A 48 -5.07 -4.91 1.95
N LEU A 49 -4.01 -4.15 2.23
CA LEU A 49 -3.94 -2.72 1.94
C LEU A 49 -3.85 -2.48 0.43
N LEU A 50 -3.11 -3.32 -0.29
CA LEU A 50 -2.99 -3.26 -1.76
C LEU A 50 -4.23 -3.76 -2.52
N ASP A 51 -5.07 -4.58 -1.87
CA ASP A 51 -6.34 -5.07 -2.44
C ASP A 51 -7.45 -4.01 -2.42
N LYS A 52 -7.27 -2.92 -1.68
CA LYS A 52 -8.26 -1.88 -1.46
C LYS A 52 -8.06 -0.65 -2.34
#